data_AF-A0A370C7M8-F1
#
_entry.id   AF-A0A370C7M8-F1
#
_cell.length_a   1.000
_cell.length_b   1.000
_cell.length_c   1.000
_cell.angle_alpha   90.00
_cell.angle_beta   90.00
_cell.angle_gamma   90.00
#
_symmetry.space_group_name_H-M   'P 1'
#
loop_
_entity.id
_entity.type
_entity.pdbx_description
1 polymer ?
#
loop_
_entity_poly.entity_id
_entity_poly.type
_entity_poly.pdbx_seq_one_letter_code
_entity_poly.pdbx_strand_id
1 'polypeptide(L)'
;MKTQTTIPKMRPRLSLPPLPLRLHHHHHTLRTYTTQPPKPPSHPSTPPQPNLRHNRLILALTGATGSIYGIRTLTTLHQLNIQTHLILSKWALPTLRYEAPQYTLPYLNSLATRTYSPRDLAAPISSGSYPVDGMIIAPCSMKTLAAIRMGYGEDLISRAADVCIKEGRKLVLMVRETPLSVIHLENMAALARLGVVIFPPVPGFYTRPKGIDEVVGHSVARMLDVMGVNTIFKLVS
;
A
#
# COMPACT_ATOMS: atom_id res chain seq x y z
N MET A 1 15.05 29.39 54.96
CA MET A 1 14.04 28.90 54.01
C MET A 1 14.45 27.52 53.52
N LYS A 2 13.80 26.45 53.99
CA LYS A 2 13.96 25.08 53.47
C LYS A 2 12.61 24.64 52.93
N THR A 3 12.50 24.48 51.61
CA THR A 3 11.31 24.03 50.90
C THR A 3 11.20 22.50 51.01
N GLN A 4 10.13 22.02 51.64
CA GLN A 4 9.77 20.60 51.66
C GLN A 4 9.18 20.20 50.32
N THR A 5 9.83 19.29 49.62
CA THR A 5 9.31 18.65 48.40
C THR A 5 8.43 17.46 48.79
N THR A 6 7.12 17.59 48.63
CA THR A 6 6.15 16.49 48.80
C THR A 6 6.23 15.51 47.62
N ILE A 7 6.55 14.25 47.91
CA ILE A 7 6.52 13.11 46.98
C ILE A 7 5.04 12.71 46.72
N PRO A 8 4.60 12.48 45.48
CA PRO A 8 3.23 12.03 45.22
C PRO A 8 3.03 10.56 45.66
N LYS A 9 1.97 10.28 46.43
CA LYS A 9 1.55 8.92 46.82
C LYS A 9 1.18 8.09 45.60
N MET A 10 1.80 6.91 45.45
CA MET A 10 1.40 5.86 44.49
C MET A 10 -0.04 5.41 44.77
N ARG A 11 -0.86 5.31 43.71
CA ARG A 11 -2.21 4.71 43.78
C ARG A 11 -2.11 3.18 43.95
N PRO A 12 -3.01 2.54 44.71
CA PRO A 12 -3.00 1.08 44.87
C PRO A 12 -3.38 0.36 43.56
N ARG A 13 -2.72 -0.77 43.29
CA ARG A 13 -3.04 -1.70 42.18
C ARG A 13 -4.48 -2.20 42.33
N LEU A 14 -5.31 -2.03 41.30
CA LEU A 14 -6.56 -2.76 41.19
C LEU A 14 -6.26 -4.26 41.02
N SER A 15 -6.75 -5.09 41.94
CA SER A 15 -6.77 -6.55 41.82
C SER A 15 -7.85 -6.97 40.83
N LEU A 16 -7.48 -7.70 39.77
CA LEU A 16 -8.44 -8.34 38.86
C LEU A 16 -9.12 -9.53 39.57
N PRO A 17 -10.42 -9.79 39.31
CA PRO A 17 -11.12 -10.95 39.87
C PRO A 17 -10.64 -12.26 39.22
N PRO A 18 -10.73 -13.41 39.92
CA PRO A 18 -10.31 -14.70 39.37
C PRO A 18 -11.29 -15.20 38.31
N LEU A 19 -10.76 -15.77 37.23
CA LEU A 19 -11.53 -16.45 36.18
C LEU A 19 -12.09 -17.80 36.70
N PRO A 20 -13.33 -18.17 36.38
CA PRO A 20 -13.87 -19.48 36.76
C PRO A 20 -13.31 -20.57 35.84
N LEU A 21 -12.53 -21.50 36.41
CA LEU A 21 -12.19 -22.77 35.78
C LEU A 21 -13.38 -23.72 35.89
N ARG A 22 -14.13 -23.88 34.81
CA ARG A 22 -15.19 -24.89 34.68
C ARG A 22 -14.73 -25.97 33.71
N LEU A 23 -14.18 -27.07 34.22
CA LEU A 23 -13.91 -28.27 33.43
C LEU A 23 -15.23 -28.95 33.09
N HIS A 24 -15.62 -28.95 31.82
CA HIS A 24 -16.70 -29.80 31.30
C HIS A 24 -16.06 -31.06 30.70
N HIS A 25 -16.35 -32.22 31.29
CA HIS A 25 -16.08 -33.51 30.66
C HIS A 25 -17.13 -33.76 29.57
N HIS A 26 -16.74 -33.56 28.32
CA HIS A 26 -17.50 -34.06 27.18
C HIS A 26 -16.94 -35.40 26.72
N HIS A 27 -17.78 -36.43 26.76
CA HIS A 27 -17.54 -37.71 26.11
C HIS A 27 -17.35 -37.49 24.60
N HIS A 28 -16.13 -37.73 24.11
CA HIS A 28 -15.82 -37.73 22.70
C HIS A 28 -16.24 -39.06 22.07
N THR A 29 -17.31 -39.05 21.28
CA THR A 29 -17.57 -40.09 20.28
C THR A 29 -16.58 -39.91 19.12
N LEU A 30 -15.76 -40.92 18.87
CA LEU A 30 -14.78 -40.95 17.79
C LEU A 30 -15.50 -40.96 16.43
N ARG A 31 -15.49 -39.81 15.73
CA ARG A 31 -15.84 -39.72 14.31
C ARG A 31 -14.68 -40.32 13.50
N THR A 32 -14.96 -41.36 12.73
CA THR A 32 -14.04 -41.89 11.73
C THR A 32 -13.82 -40.84 10.64
N TYR A 33 -12.62 -40.26 10.58
CA TYR A 33 -12.21 -39.35 9.51
C TYR A 33 -11.86 -40.17 8.26
N THR A 34 -12.65 -40.00 7.19
CA THR A 34 -12.30 -40.45 5.83
C THR A 34 -11.03 -39.76 5.35
N THR A 35 -10.02 -40.52 4.95
CA THR A 35 -8.67 -40.06 4.55
C THR A 35 -8.57 -39.61 3.09
N GLN A 36 -9.58 -38.93 2.54
CA GLN A 36 -9.43 -38.32 1.22
C GLN A 36 -9.31 -36.80 1.33
N PRO A 37 -8.25 -36.19 0.73
CA PRO A 37 -8.13 -34.75 0.71
C PRO A 37 -9.32 -34.15 -0.06
N PRO A 38 -9.86 -32.99 0.39
CA PRO A 38 -10.95 -32.34 -0.30
C PRO A 38 -10.53 -32.01 -1.74
N LYS A 39 -11.40 -32.35 -2.70
CA LYS A 39 -11.21 -32.00 -4.11
C LYS A 39 -11.05 -30.48 -4.19
N PRO A 40 -10.00 -29.96 -4.86
CA PRO A 40 -9.79 -28.53 -4.95
C PRO A 40 -11.02 -27.89 -5.64
N PRO A 41 -11.49 -26.72 -5.16
CA PRO A 41 -12.61 -26.05 -5.79
C PRO A 41 -12.25 -25.76 -7.24
N SER A 42 -13.16 -26.08 -8.16
CA SER A 42 -13.04 -25.74 -9.57
C SER A 42 -12.85 -24.23 -9.71
N HIS A 43 -11.69 -23.81 -10.22
CA HIS A 43 -11.40 -22.41 -10.48
C HIS A 43 -12.41 -21.86 -11.50
N PRO A 44 -13.06 -20.71 -11.26
CA PRO A 44 -13.74 -20.00 -12.34
C PRO A 44 -12.68 -19.62 -13.39
N SER A 45 -12.96 -19.95 -14.65
CA SER A 45 -12.08 -19.76 -15.82
C SER A 45 -11.88 -18.28 -16.21
N THR A 46 -12.36 -17.35 -15.39
CA THR A 46 -12.31 -15.92 -15.64
C THR A 46 -11.54 -15.25 -14.51
N PRO A 47 -10.47 -14.49 -14.78
CA PRO A 47 -9.79 -13.68 -13.77
C PRO A 47 -10.82 -12.83 -13.00
N PRO A 48 -10.66 -12.68 -11.67
CA PRO A 48 -11.53 -11.78 -10.93
C PRO A 48 -11.41 -10.37 -11.53
N GLN A 49 -12.53 -9.80 -11.96
CA GLN A 49 -12.54 -8.49 -12.59
C GLN A 49 -12.24 -7.41 -11.53
N PRO A 50 -11.45 -6.38 -11.86
CA PRO A 50 -11.20 -5.26 -10.96
C PRO A 50 -12.49 -4.49 -10.70
N ASN A 51 -12.75 -4.14 -9.43
CA ASN A 51 -13.87 -3.29 -9.03
C ASN A 51 -13.50 -1.80 -9.18
N LEU A 52 -13.22 -1.39 -10.42
CA LEU A 52 -12.86 -0.03 -10.80
C LEU A 52 -13.95 0.55 -11.70
N ARG A 53 -14.38 1.79 -11.44
CA ARG A 53 -15.46 2.43 -12.20
C ARG A 53 -15.01 2.85 -13.60
N HIS A 54 -13.79 3.34 -13.75
CA HIS A 54 -13.24 3.85 -15.02
C HIS A 54 -12.13 2.97 -15.57
N ASN A 55 -11.77 1.90 -14.86
CA ASN A 55 -10.64 1.03 -15.16
C ASN A 55 -9.33 1.81 -15.37
N ARG A 56 -9.11 2.85 -14.56
CA ARG A 56 -8.00 3.80 -14.74
C ARG A 56 -7.39 4.24 -13.41
N LEU A 57 -6.08 4.05 -13.29
CA LEU A 57 -5.30 4.38 -12.11
C LEU A 57 -4.13 5.30 -12.44
N ILE A 58 -3.76 6.12 -11.46
CA ILE A 58 -2.50 6.86 -11.46
C ILE A 58 -1.47 6.05 -10.69
N LEU A 59 -0.29 5.87 -11.28
CA LEU A 59 0.85 5.28 -10.60
C LEU A 59 2.01 6.29 -10.60
N ALA A 60 2.50 6.63 -9.42
CA ALA A 60 3.70 7.44 -9.27
C ALA A 60 4.84 6.63 -8.63
N LEU A 61 6.03 6.70 -9.22
CA LEU A 61 7.27 6.27 -8.59
C LEU A 61 8.00 7.51 -8.06
N THR A 62 8.48 7.45 -6.83
CA THR A 62 9.27 8.53 -6.21
C THR A 62 10.64 8.03 -5.77
N GLY A 63 11.53 8.93 -5.34
CA GLY A 63 12.91 8.62 -4.99
C GLY A 63 13.09 7.97 -3.61
N ALA A 64 12.22 7.04 -3.25
CA ALA A 64 12.46 6.12 -2.15
C ALA A 64 12.95 4.79 -2.72
N THR A 65 13.73 4.06 -1.95
CA THR A 65 14.15 2.71 -2.31
C THR A 65 12.97 1.75 -2.39
N GLY A 66 13.09 0.72 -3.23
CA GLY A 66 12.02 -0.24 -3.52
C GLY A 66 11.35 0.02 -4.86
N SER A 67 12.10 0.49 -5.86
CA SER A 67 11.61 0.74 -7.23
C SER A 67 10.88 -0.46 -7.82
N ILE A 68 11.29 -1.67 -7.42
CA ILE A 68 10.68 -2.94 -7.83
C ILE A 68 9.18 -3.04 -7.48
N TYR A 69 8.72 -2.42 -6.39
CA TYR A 69 7.29 -2.41 -6.05
C TYR A 69 6.48 -1.64 -7.08
N GLY A 70 6.96 -0.47 -7.51
CA GLY A 70 6.35 0.32 -8.58
C GLY A 70 6.36 -0.39 -9.92
N ILE A 71 7.49 -0.99 -10.28
CA ILE A 71 7.66 -1.76 -11.53
C ILE A 71 6.71 -2.97 -11.56
N ARG A 72 6.66 -3.74 -10.47
CA ARG A 72 5.76 -4.89 -10.36
C ARG A 72 4.29 -4.45 -10.41
N THR A 73 3.94 -3.36 -9.73
CA THR A 73 2.59 -2.77 -9.80
C THR A 73 2.22 -2.41 -11.23
N LEU A 74 3.09 -1.67 -11.94
CA LEU A 74 2.86 -1.29 -13.34
C LEU A 74 2.69 -2.51 -14.26
N THR A 75 3.54 -3.53 -14.08
CA THR A 75 3.47 -4.77 -14.85
C THR A 75 2.16 -5.50 -14.61
N THR A 76 1.72 -5.61 -13.35
CA THR A 76 0.45 -6.25 -13.00
C THR A 76 -0.75 -5.47 -13.55
N LEU A 77 -0.76 -4.13 -13.45
CA LEU A 77 -1.82 -3.30 -14.03
C LEU A 77 -1.89 -3.45 -15.56
N HIS A 78 -0.74 -3.51 -16.23
CA HIS A 78 -0.66 -3.76 -17.67
C HIS A 78 -1.25 -5.12 -18.05
N GLN A 79 -0.87 -6.20 -17.34
CA GLN A 79 -1.40 -7.56 -17.57
C GLN A 79 -2.91 -7.66 -17.36
N LEU A 80 -3.47 -6.83 -16.47
CA LEU A 80 -4.90 -6.74 -16.20
C LEU A 80 -5.64 -5.77 -17.13
N ASN A 81 -4.95 -5.18 -18.13
CA ASN A 81 -5.49 -4.18 -19.03
C ASN A 81 -6.11 -2.96 -18.31
N ILE A 82 -5.55 -2.56 -17.16
CA ILE A 82 -5.96 -1.36 -16.42
C ILE A 82 -5.19 -0.16 -16.97
N GLN A 83 -5.93 0.90 -17.36
CA GLN A 83 -5.29 2.12 -17.89
C GLN A 83 -4.44 2.77 -16.82
N THR A 84 -3.15 2.95 -17.10
CA THR A 84 -2.20 3.48 -16.11
C THR A 84 -1.62 4.80 -16.59
N HIS A 85 -1.79 5.83 -15.77
CA HIS A 85 -1.15 7.14 -15.90
C HIS A 85 0.09 7.18 -15.02
N LEU A 86 1.26 7.02 -15.64
CA LEU A 86 2.53 6.88 -14.96
C LEU A 86 3.22 8.24 -14.79
N ILE A 87 3.74 8.51 -13.59
CA ILE A 87 4.61 9.65 -13.31
C ILE A 87 5.87 9.15 -12.60
N LEU A 88 7.05 9.59 -13.03
CA LEU A 88 8.30 9.37 -12.31
C LEU A 88 8.82 10.69 -11.76
N SER A 89 9.08 10.75 -10.46
CA SER A 89 9.71 11.93 -9.88
C SER A 89 11.16 12.07 -10.35
N LYS A 90 11.75 13.27 -10.17
CA LYS A 90 13.16 13.54 -10.48
C LYS A 90 14.11 12.47 -9.91
N TRP A 91 13.83 11.97 -8.71
CA TRP A 91 14.68 11.02 -7.99
C TRP A 91 14.28 9.55 -8.19
N ALA A 92 13.11 9.29 -8.80
CA ALA A 92 12.67 7.92 -9.07
C ALA A 92 13.59 7.22 -10.08
N LEU A 93 13.98 7.91 -11.16
CA LEU A 93 14.80 7.30 -12.22
C LEU A 93 16.24 6.96 -11.76
N PRO A 94 16.96 7.85 -11.05
CA PRO A 94 18.25 7.47 -10.45
C PRO A 94 18.16 6.28 -9.49
N THR A 95 17.12 6.24 -8.65
CA THR A 95 16.89 5.14 -7.70
C THR A 95 16.64 3.82 -8.43
N LEU A 96 15.79 3.84 -9.46
CA LEU A 96 15.52 2.68 -10.30
C LEU A 96 16.78 2.15 -10.97
N ARG A 97 17.62 3.04 -11.54
CA ARG A 97 18.89 2.65 -12.17
C ARG A 97 19.86 2.01 -11.18
N TYR A 98 19.85 2.47 -9.93
CA TYR A 98 20.71 1.93 -8.89
C TYR A 98 20.25 0.54 -8.41
N GLU A 99 18.94 0.36 -8.25
CA GLU A 99 18.38 -0.86 -7.63
C GLU A 99 18.05 -1.97 -8.61
N ALA A 100 17.65 -1.60 -9.83
CA ALA A 100 17.11 -2.52 -10.80
C ALA A 100 17.48 -2.06 -12.23
N PRO A 101 18.79 -2.01 -12.55
CA PRO A 101 19.30 -1.48 -13.82
C PRO A 101 18.78 -2.21 -15.07
N GLN A 102 18.29 -3.44 -14.90
CA GLN A 102 17.65 -4.21 -15.97
C GLN A 102 16.32 -3.59 -16.46
N TYR A 103 15.67 -2.75 -15.65
CA TYR A 103 14.47 -2.03 -16.05
C TYR A 103 14.85 -0.64 -16.57
N THR A 104 14.31 -0.27 -17.72
CA THR A 104 14.63 0.99 -18.39
C THR A 104 13.41 1.89 -18.48
N LEU A 105 13.61 3.21 -18.61
CA LEU A 105 12.50 4.14 -18.81
C LEU A 105 11.66 3.79 -20.06
N PRO A 106 12.25 3.43 -21.23
CA PRO A 106 11.48 2.92 -22.35
C PRO A 106 10.61 1.70 -22.01
N TYR A 107 11.13 0.75 -21.24
CA TYR A 107 10.35 -0.41 -20.79
C TYR A 107 9.16 -0.01 -19.91
N LEU A 108 9.37 0.90 -18.94
CA LEU A 108 8.27 1.40 -18.10
C LEU A 108 7.22 2.13 -18.97
N ASN A 109 7.68 2.94 -19.92
CA ASN A 109 6.79 3.68 -20.83
C ASN A 109 5.96 2.74 -21.72
N SER A 110 6.51 1.60 -22.15
CA SER A 110 5.76 0.63 -22.97
C SER A 110 4.67 -0.12 -22.18
N LEU A 111 4.76 -0.16 -20.85
CA LEU A 111 3.73 -0.77 -20.01
C LEU A 111 2.59 0.19 -19.66
N ALA A 112 2.87 1.49 -19.58
CA ALA A 112 1.90 2.50 -19.19
C ALA A 112 1.03 2.96 -20.39
N THR A 113 -0.22 3.33 -20.11
CA THR A 113 -1.10 3.92 -21.13
C THR A 113 -0.68 5.34 -21.47
N ARG A 114 -0.26 6.12 -20.46
CA ARG A 114 0.31 7.45 -20.63
C ARG A 114 1.40 7.68 -19.60
N THR A 115 2.45 8.40 -20.00
CA THR A 115 3.53 8.81 -19.11
C THR A 115 3.64 10.32 -19.09
N TYR A 116 3.92 10.88 -17.92
CA TYR A 116 3.99 12.33 -17.73
C TYR A 116 5.29 12.73 -17.06
N SER A 117 5.78 13.91 -17.44
CA SER A 117 6.79 14.60 -16.65
C SER A 117 6.19 15.02 -15.30
N PRO A 118 6.94 14.95 -14.19
CA PRO A 118 6.48 15.46 -12.90
C PRO A 118 6.24 16.98 -12.92
N ARG A 119 6.69 17.71 -13.95
CA ARG A 119 6.45 19.15 -14.13
C ARG A 119 5.23 19.46 -15.01
N ASP A 120 4.60 18.46 -15.59
CA ASP A 120 3.47 18.64 -16.51
C ASP A 120 2.16 18.87 -15.74
N LEU A 121 1.99 20.05 -15.16
CA LEU A 121 0.76 20.43 -14.45
C LEU A 121 -0.45 20.60 -15.38
N ALA A 122 -0.25 20.59 -16.70
CA ALA A 122 -1.32 20.60 -17.70
C ALA A 122 -1.86 19.18 -18.00
N ALA A 123 -1.23 18.13 -17.47
CA ALA A 123 -1.69 16.76 -17.62
C ALA A 123 -3.14 16.59 -17.10
N PRO A 124 -4.00 15.80 -17.77
CA PRO A 124 -5.41 15.66 -17.36
C PRO A 124 -5.61 15.24 -15.89
N ILE A 125 -4.69 14.44 -15.35
CA ILE A 125 -4.69 13.96 -13.96
C ILE A 125 -4.43 15.06 -12.91
N SER A 126 -4.12 16.29 -13.32
CA SER A 126 -4.06 17.46 -12.43
C SER A 126 -5.43 18.11 -12.17
N SER A 127 -6.47 17.62 -12.86
CA SER A 127 -7.86 18.09 -12.74
C SER A 127 -8.78 17.06 -12.10
N GLY A 128 -9.66 17.51 -11.21
CA GLY A 128 -10.71 16.69 -10.61
C GLY A 128 -11.77 16.22 -11.61
N SER A 129 -11.98 16.95 -12.71
CA SER A 129 -12.93 16.53 -13.75
C SER A 129 -12.46 15.32 -14.56
N TYR A 130 -11.17 15.00 -14.53
CA TYR A 130 -10.65 13.85 -15.25
C TYR A 130 -10.94 12.54 -14.48
N PRO A 131 -11.62 11.56 -15.10
CA PRO A 131 -12.09 10.38 -14.39
C PRO A 131 -10.95 9.38 -14.18
N VAL A 132 -10.50 9.24 -12.94
CA VAL A 132 -9.61 8.17 -12.46
C VAL A 132 -10.22 7.55 -11.20
N ASP A 133 -9.94 6.27 -10.96
CA ASP A 133 -10.47 5.53 -9.81
C ASP A 133 -9.64 5.73 -8.53
N GLY A 134 -8.40 6.20 -8.69
CA GLY A 134 -7.51 6.53 -7.59
C GLY A 134 -6.05 6.60 -8.01
N MET A 135 -5.19 6.69 -7.01
CA MET A 135 -3.76 6.86 -7.17
C MET A 135 -2.96 5.98 -6.21
N ILE A 136 -1.88 5.40 -6.74
CA ILE A 136 -0.88 4.65 -5.98
C ILE A 136 0.45 5.38 -6.11
N ILE A 137 1.17 5.56 -5.00
CA ILE A 137 2.56 6.01 -5.00
C ILE A 137 3.43 4.89 -4.46
N ALA A 138 4.17 4.20 -5.35
CA ALA A 138 4.97 3.04 -5.00
C ALA A 138 6.33 3.06 -5.71
N PRO A 139 7.44 3.27 -4.98
CA PRO A 139 7.53 3.65 -3.57
C PRO A 139 7.23 5.15 -3.33
N CYS A 140 6.82 5.49 -2.11
CA CYS A 140 6.55 6.85 -1.64
C CYS A 140 7.66 7.33 -0.68
N SER A 141 8.37 8.39 -1.09
CA SER A 141 9.41 9.06 -0.30
C SER A 141 8.83 9.99 0.76
N MET A 142 9.60 10.24 1.84
CA MET A 142 9.21 11.20 2.87
C MET A 142 9.00 12.62 2.31
N LYS A 143 9.76 13.02 1.28
CA LYS A 143 9.57 14.31 0.58
C LYS A 143 8.18 14.40 -0.06
N THR A 144 7.76 13.36 -0.77
CA THR A 144 6.44 13.32 -1.40
C THR A 144 5.33 13.22 -0.35
N LEU A 145 5.50 12.38 0.68
CA LEU A 145 4.57 12.28 1.80
C LEU A 145 4.31 13.66 2.45
N ALA A 146 5.38 14.39 2.78
CA ALA A 146 5.29 15.72 3.38
C ALA A 146 4.61 16.73 2.44
N ALA A 147 4.95 16.73 1.14
CA ALA A 147 4.32 17.61 0.16
C ALA A 147 2.81 17.38 0.07
N ILE A 148 2.36 16.12 0.05
CA ILE A 148 0.93 15.76 0.02
C ILE A 148 0.25 16.20 1.32
N ARG A 149 0.86 15.94 2.49
CA ARG A 149 0.31 16.39 3.78
C ARG A 149 0.11 17.90 3.84
N MET A 150 1.05 18.66 3.27
CA MET A 150 0.97 20.13 3.24
C MET A 150 -0.01 20.68 2.21
N GLY A 151 -0.53 19.85 1.29
CA GLY A 151 -1.28 20.32 0.13
C GLY A 151 -0.41 21.12 -0.85
N TYR A 152 0.91 20.92 -0.82
CA TYR A 152 1.87 21.66 -1.64
C TYR A 152 1.98 21.00 -3.03
N GLY A 153 1.02 21.31 -3.90
CA GLY A 153 0.87 20.78 -5.26
C GLY A 153 1.85 21.37 -6.30
N GLU A 154 3.12 21.52 -5.93
CA GLU A 154 4.18 22.09 -6.78
C GLU A 154 4.51 21.19 -8.00
N ASP A 155 4.40 19.87 -7.82
CA ASP A 155 4.65 18.89 -8.87
C ASP A 155 3.39 18.07 -9.20
N LEU A 156 3.36 17.44 -10.37
CA LEU A 156 2.20 16.68 -10.83
C LEU A 156 1.82 15.53 -9.88
N ILE A 157 2.80 14.96 -9.16
CA ILE A 157 2.55 13.86 -8.22
C ILE A 157 1.75 14.37 -7.02
N SER A 158 2.25 15.41 -6.36
CA SER A 158 1.58 16.05 -5.23
C SER A 158 0.25 16.67 -5.63
N ARG A 159 0.16 17.27 -6.82
CA ARG A 159 -1.10 17.80 -7.36
C ARG A 159 -2.13 16.70 -7.67
N ALA A 160 -1.74 15.60 -8.30
CA ALA A 160 -2.65 14.48 -8.56
C ALA A 160 -3.13 13.80 -7.27
N ALA A 161 -2.29 13.73 -6.25
CA ALA A 161 -2.65 13.23 -4.93
C ALA A 161 -3.65 14.17 -4.23
N ASP A 162 -3.42 15.49 -4.27
CA ASP A 162 -4.36 16.51 -3.78
C ASP A 162 -5.72 16.41 -4.49
N VAL A 163 -5.72 16.20 -5.81
CA VAL A 163 -6.94 15.91 -6.58
C VAL A 163 -7.62 14.64 -6.08
N CYS A 164 -6.88 13.56 -5.80
CA CYS A 164 -7.49 12.34 -5.28
C CYS A 164 -8.16 12.59 -3.91
N ILE A 165 -7.49 13.31 -3.02
CA ILE A 165 -8.01 13.63 -1.68
C ILE A 165 -9.29 14.47 -1.80
N LYS A 166 -9.26 15.59 -2.53
CA LYS A 166 -10.41 16.52 -2.60
C LYS A 166 -11.63 15.94 -3.32
N GLU A 167 -11.42 15.00 -4.24
CA GLU A 167 -12.49 14.30 -4.96
C GLU A 167 -12.96 13.01 -4.25
N GLY A 168 -12.44 12.72 -3.05
CA GLY A 168 -12.78 11.51 -2.30
C GLY A 168 -12.34 10.21 -2.99
N ARG A 169 -11.33 10.28 -3.86
CA ARG A 169 -10.77 9.11 -4.56
C ARG A 169 -9.73 8.42 -3.68
N LYS A 170 -9.57 7.13 -3.91
CA LYS A 170 -8.62 6.33 -3.12
C LYS A 170 -7.19 6.75 -3.43
N LEU A 171 -6.40 7.02 -2.39
CA LEU A 171 -4.98 7.31 -2.47
C LEU A 171 -4.23 6.32 -1.58
N VAL A 172 -3.28 5.59 -2.16
CA VAL A 172 -2.43 4.63 -1.43
C VAL A 172 -0.98 5.07 -1.53
N LEU A 173 -0.34 5.23 -0.38
CA LEU A 173 1.05 5.64 -0.26
C LEU A 173 1.90 4.48 0.24
N MET A 174 2.76 3.93 -0.61
CA MET A 174 3.72 2.90 -0.20
C MET A 174 4.93 3.53 0.47
N VAL A 175 4.73 4.01 1.70
CA VAL A 175 5.69 4.79 2.46
C VAL A 175 6.89 3.93 2.84
N ARG A 176 8.07 4.22 2.29
CA ARG A 176 9.31 3.49 2.62
C ARG A 176 10.30 4.43 3.29
N GLU A 177 10.46 4.27 4.61
CA GLU A 177 11.58 4.80 5.39
C GLU A 177 11.78 3.99 6.68
N THR A 178 13.01 3.93 7.19
CA THR A 178 13.31 3.43 8.54
C THR A 178 14.72 3.87 8.98
N PRO A 179 14.91 4.32 10.23
CA PRO A 179 13.90 4.54 11.28
C PRO A 179 12.98 5.73 10.98
N LEU A 180 11.82 5.78 11.64
CA LEU A 180 10.84 6.84 11.47
C LEU A 180 11.03 7.94 12.53
N SER A 181 11.16 9.18 12.06
CA SER A 181 11.10 10.36 12.93
C SER A 181 9.65 10.69 13.30
N VAL A 182 9.46 11.53 14.32
CA VAL A 182 8.12 12.06 14.67
C VAL A 182 7.50 12.81 13.49
N ILE A 183 8.31 13.53 12.69
CA ILE A 183 7.84 14.23 11.47
C ILE A 183 7.20 13.23 10.50
N HIS A 184 7.81 12.05 10.30
CA HIS A 184 7.26 11.03 9.41
C HIS A 184 5.93 10.50 9.96
N LEU A 185 5.89 10.19 11.26
CA LEU A 185 4.71 9.66 11.92
C LEU A 185 3.53 10.64 11.91
N GLU A 186 3.77 11.92 12.19
CA GLU A 186 2.75 12.97 12.16
C GLU A 186 2.19 13.17 10.75
N ASN A 187 3.05 13.16 9.72
CA ASN A 187 2.61 13.27 8.34
C ASN A 187 1.74 12.07 7.93
N MET A 188 2.17 10.85 8.25
CA MET A 188 1.39 9.64 8.00
C MET A 188 0.05 9.65 8.75
N ALA A 189 0.04 10.01 10.03
CA ALA A 189 -1.16 10.05 10.84
C ALA A 189 -2.16 11.11 10.34
N ALA A 190 -1.68 12.29 9.94
CA ALA A 190 -2.53 13.34 9.39
C ALA A 190 -3.22 12.87 8.10
N LEU A 191 -2.48 12.27 7.17
CA LEU A 191 -3.03 11.76 5.92
C LEU A 191 -3.97 10.57 6.15
N ALA A 192 -3.64 9.67 7.07
CA ALA A 192 -4.52 8.55 7.43
C ALA A 192 -5.89 9.02 7.93
N ARG A 193 -5.95 10.10 8.70
CA ARG A 193 -7.22 10.72 9.15
C ARG A 193 -8.06 11.29 8.01
N LEU A 194 -7.45 11.61 6.87
CA LEU A 194 -8.15 12.04 5.65
C LEU A 194 -8.63 10.86 4.79
N GLY A 195 -8.43 9.61 5.23
CA GLY A 195 -8.77 8.42 4.47
C GLY A 195 -7.71 7.97 3.45
N VAL A 196 -6.53 8.59 3.46
CA VAL A 196 -5.38 8.13 2.67
C VAL A 196 -4.83 6.85 3.28
N VAL A 197 -4.57 5.84 2.45
CA VAL A 197 -4.01 4.57 2.94
C VAL A 197 -2.50 4.69 3.05
N ILE A 198 -1.99 4.57 4.28
CA ILE A 198 -0.56 4.45 4.55
C ILE A 198 -0.18 2.96 4.49
N PHE A 199 0.60 2.58 3.47
CA PHE A 199 0.91 1.20 3.14
C PHE A 199 2.43 0.95 3.14
N PRO A 200 3.12 0.92 4.29
CA PRO A 200 4.55 0.62 4.27
C PRO A 200 4.81 -0.80 3.70
N PRO A 201 5.85 -1.01 2.87
CA PRO A 201 6.15 -2.32 2.29
C PRO A 201 6.81 -3.23 3.34
N VAL A 202 6.02 -3.69 4.30
CA VAL A 202 6.44 -4.61 5.36
C VAL A 202 6.21 -6.06 4.91
N PRO A 203 7.27 -6.87 4.72
CA PRO A 203 7.12 -8.26 4.26
C PRO A 203 6.28 -9.12 5.19
N GLY A 204 5.30 -9.83 4.63
CA GLY A 204 4.60 -10.91 5.30
C GLY A 204 5.33 -12.24 5.08
N PHE A 205 5.70 -12.93 6.17
CA PHE A 205 6.40 -14.24 6.10
C PHE A 205 5.48 -15.44 6.31
N TYR A 206 4.19 -15.21 6.62
CA TYR A 206 3.21 -16.27 6.82
C TYR A 206 2.93 -17.08 5.55
N THR A 207 3.23 -16.53 4.37
CA THR A 207 3.18 -17.23 3.09
C THR A 207 4.40 -18.09 2.79
N ARG A 208 5.43 -18.08 3.67
CA ARG A 208 6.71 -18.79 3.50
C ARG A 208 7.35 -18.54 2.11
N PRO A 209 7.60 -17.27 1.76
CA PRO A 209 8.03 -16.89 0.42
C PRO A 209 9.34 -17.59 0.03
N LYS A 210 9.43 -18.03 -1.23
CA LYS A 210 10.63 -18.71 -1.77
C LYS A 210 11.70 -17.77 -2.29
N GLY A 211 11.38 -16.49 -2.41
CA GLY A 211 12.32 -15.47 -2.85
C GLY A 211 11.77 -14.06 -2.75
N ILE A 212 12.61 -13.09 -3.12
CA ILE A 212 12.27 -11.66 -3.07
C ILE A 212 11.07 -11.34 -3.98
N ASP A 213 10.95 -11.99 -5.13
CA ASP A 213 9.82 -11.80 -6.04
C ASP A 213 8.47 -12.12 -5.40
N GLU A 214 8.39 -13.15 -4.56
CA GLU A 214 7.17 -13.50 -3.85
C GLU A 214 6.86 -12.52 -2.73
N VAL A 215 7.88 -12.01 -2.03
CA VAL A 215 7.72 -10.94 -1.02
C VAL A 215 7.17 -9.66 -1.65
N VAL A 216 7.75 -9.26 -2.79
CA VAL A 216 7.32 -8.08 -3.55
C VAL A 216 5.92 -8.31 -4.11
N GLY A 217 5.69 -9.46 -4.75
CA GLY A 217 4.40 -9.83 -5.34
C GLY A 217 3.27 -9.84 -4.32
N HIS A 218 3.51 -10.38 -3.12
CA HIS A 218 2.55 -10.35 -2.03
C HIS A 218 2.18 -8.92 -1.62
N SER A 219 3.18 -8.06 -1.43
CA SER A 219 2.94 -6.67 -1.01
C SER A 219 2.17 -5.88 -2.08
N VAL A 220 2.50 -6.10 -3.36
CA VAL A 220 1.79 -5.50 -4.50
C VAL A 220 0.36 -6.01 -4.59
N ALA A 221 0.14 -7.32 -4.46
CA ALA A 221 -1.20 -7.91 -4.45
C ALA A 221 -2.08 -7.28 -3.37
N ARG A 222 -1.58 -7.22 -2.13
CA ARG A 222 -2.28 -6.58 -1.00
C ARG A 222 -2.59 -5.11 -1.24
N MET A 223 -1.65 -4.37 -1.85
CA MET A 223 -1.85 -2.96 -2.19
C MET A 223 -2.92 -2.79 -3.29
N LEU A 224 -2.93 -3.66 -4.29
CA LEU A 224 -3.91 -3.67 -5.37
C LEU A 224 -5.31 -4.08 -4.88
N ASP A 225 -5.39 -5.04 -3.95
CA ASP A 225 -6.65 -5.43 -3.30
C ASP A 225 -7.28 -4.23 -2.57
N VAL A 226 -6.48 -3.41 -1.89
CA VAL A 226 -6.95 -2.16 -1.27
C VAL A 226 -7.55 -1.23 -2.33
N MET A 227 -7.00 -1.20 -3.54
CA MET A 227 -7.53 -0.42 -4.67
C MET A 227 -8.80 -1.02 -5.29
N GLY A 228 -9.24 -2.20 -4.86
CA GLY A 228 -10.34 -2.94 -5.48
C GLY A 228 -9.90 -3.73 -6.72
N VAL A 229 -8.60 -3.85 -6.96
CA VAL A 229 -8.03 -4.64 -8.06
C VAL A 229 -7.73 -6.04 -7.53
N ASN A 230 -8.66 -6.96 -7.77
CA ASN A 230 -8.50 -8.34 -7.35
C ASN A 230 -7.41 -9.03 -8.18
N THR A 231 -6.34 -9.46 -7.53
CA THR A 231 -5.29 -10.25 -8.19
C THR A 231 -5.48 -11.74 -7.89
N ILE A 232 -5.08 -12.62 -8.82
CA ILE A 232 -5.22 -14.10 -8.66
C ILE A 232 -4.33 -14.66 -7.54
N PHE A 233 -3.48 -13.85 -6.91
CA PHE A 233 -2.81 -14.22 -5.66
C PHE A 233 -3.85 -14.31 -4.53
N LYS A 234 -4.56 -15.45 -4.48
CA LYS A 234 -5.39 -15.82 -3.33
C LYS A 234 -4.47 -15.85 -2.12
N LEU A 235 -4.65 -14.87 -1.25
CA LEU A 235 -4.17 -14.90 0.11
C LEU A 235 -4.67 -16.21 0.72
N VAL A 236 -3.74 -17.12 1.01
CA VAL A 236 -4.03 -18.32 1.79
C VAL A 236 -4.53 -17.82 3.14
N SER A 237 -5.84 -17.95 3.36
CA SER A 237 -6.49 -17.85 4.68
C SER A 237 -6.86 -19.26 5.11
#